data_AF-A0A8J7D832-F1
#
_entry.id   AF-A0A8J7D832-F1
#
_cell.length_a   1.000
_cell.length_b   1.000
_cell.length_c   1.000
_cell.angle_alpha   90.00
_cell.angle_beta   90.00
_cell.angle_gamma   90.00
#
_symmetry.space_group_name_H-M   'P 1'
#
loop_
_entity.id
_entity.type
_entity.pdbx_description
1 polymer ?
#
loop_
_entity_poly.entity_id
_entity_poly.type
_entity_poly.pdbx_seq_one_letter_code
_entity_poly.pdbx_strand_id
1 'polypeptide(L)'
;MSNWRLCHIWDWLMVEAPALGYSTEMLADAYGGDEALEIAARTGCMGCPLASRDVALDYVLSTEYWSYLKPVSRLRSLYTEWRNFANRHQKNDFSKRQAQKGPLTLEARLKGLEDVLAIQAEVNLASDKLGRPRLDILNAEESARIRELISLGTYPNGWDGTEPTGDVLLPEVYGDGSIQPLLWEVGT
;
A
#
# COMPACT_ATOMS: atom_id res chain seq x y z
N MET A 1 -23.49 9.38 -24.14
CA MET A 1 -22.96 9.62 -22.78
C MET A 1 -23.86 8.91 -21.79
N SER A 2 -23.43 7.76 -21.30
CA SER A 2 -24.17 7.02 -20.27
C SER A 2 -24.00 7.74 -18.93
N ASN A 3 -25.04 8.45 -18.50
CA ASN A 3 -25.03 9.23 -17.26
C ASN A 3 -25.45 8.33 -16.09
N TRP A 4 -24.52 7.49 -15.63
CA TRP A 4 -24.74 6.62 -14.47
C TRP A 4 -24.77 7.46 -13.20
N ARG A 5 -25.85 7.32 -12.43
CA ARG A 5 -25.98 7.87 -11.08
C ARG A 5 -25.69 6.76 -10.07
N LEU A 6 -25.42 7.14 -8.82
CA LEU A 6 -25.15 6.19 -7.75
C LEU A 6 -26.31 5.18 -7.57
N CYS A 7 -27.56 5.64 -7.65
CA CYS A 7 -28.75 4.78 -7.64
C CYS A 7 -28.72 3.72 -8.76
N HIS A 8 -28.29 4.08 -9.97
CA HIS A 8 -28.17 3.13 -11.08
C HIS A 8 -27.09 2.07 -10.83
N ILE A 9 -26.03 2.41 -10.09
CA ILE A 9 -24.98 1.45 -9.69
C ILE A 9 -25.55 0.48 -8.65
N TRP A 10 -26.34 0.98 -7.70
CA TRP A 10 -26.96 0.15 -6.66
C TRP A 10 -28.05 -0.75 -7.20
N ASP A 11 -28.96 -0.24 -8.04
CA ASP A 11 -29.97 -1.05 -8.73
C ASP A 11 -29.32 -2.16 -9.55
N TRP A 12 -28.23 -1.84 -10.24
CA TRP A 12 -27.49 -2.84 -10.99
C TRP A 12 -26.87 -3.91 -10.09
N LEU A 13 -26.19 -3.52 -9.01
CA LEU A 13 -25.53 -4.46 -8.09
C LEU A 13 -26.51 -5.33 -7.29
N MET A 14 -27.66 -4.78 -6.91
CA MET A 14 -28.63 -5.46 -6.03
C MET A 14 -29.70 -6.22 -6.80
N VAL A 15 -30.05 -5.80 -8.01
CA VAL A 15 -31.20 -6.32 -8.75
C VAL A 15 -30.80 -6.92 -10.09
N GLU A 16 -30.17 -6.13 -10.97
CA GLU A 16 -29.92 -6.58 -12.35
C GLU A 16 -28.82 -7.65 -12.43
N ALA A 17 -27.70 -7.44 -11.73
CA ALA A 17 -26.56 -8.33 -11.76
C ALA A 17 -26.88 -9.72 -11.15
N PRO A 18 -27.56 -9.83 -9.99
CA PRO A 18 -28.02 -11.12 -9.47
C PRO A 18 -29.00 -11.82 -10.42
N ALA A 19 -29.93 -11.09 -11.05
CA ALA A 19 -30.86 -11.65 -12.03
C ALA A 19 -30.14 -12.22 -13.28
N LEU A 20 -28.97 -11.69 -13.60
CA LEU A 20 -28.09 -12.19 -14.66
C LEU A 20 -27.10 -13.29 -14.19
N GLY A 21 -27.15 -13.69 -12.92
CA GLY A 21 -26.31 -14.73 -12.33
C GLY A 21 -24.98 -14.26 -11.77
N TYR A 22 -24.76 -12.95 -11.62
CA TYR A 22 -23.57 -12.40 -10.98
C TYR A 22 -23.76 -12.33 -9.45
N SER A 23 -22.75 -12.80 -8.70
CA SER A 23 -22.75 -12.74 -7.23
C SER A 23 -22.23 -11.37 -6.74
N THR A 24 -23.09 -10.34 -6.80
CA THR A 24 -22.75 -8.97 -6.40
C THR A 24 -23.29 -8.57 -5.03
N GLU A 25 -24.08 -9.42 -4.39
CA GLU A 25 -24.75 -9.16 -3.11
C GLU A 25 -23.76 -8.79 -2.00
N MET A 26 -22.69 -9.58 -1.84
CA MET A 26 -21.65 -9.30 -0.85
C MET A 26 -20.92 -7.98 -1.11
N LEU A 27 -20.75 -7.62 -2.39
CA LEU A 27 -20.13 -6.35 -2.77
C LEU A 27 -21.03 -5.19 -2.32
N ALA A 28 -22.33 -5.31 -2.56
CA ALA A 28 -23.29 -4.30 -2.16
C ALA A 28 -23.40 -4.15 -0.63
N ASP A 29 -23.40 -5.26 0.11
CA ASP A 29 -23.39 -5.27 1.58
C ASP A 29 -22.14 -4.58 2.14
N ALA A 30 -20.97 -4.89 1.59
CA ALA A 30 -19.71 -4.27 1.99
C ALA A 30 -19.70 -2.75 1.80
N TYR A 31 -20.51 -2.24 0.86
CA TYR A 31 -20.59 -0.82 0.53
C TYR A 31 -21.75 -0.07 1.20
N GLY A 32 -22.61 -0.77 1.93
CA GLY A 32 -23.61 -0.17 2.81
C GLY A 32 -25.07 -0.41 2.44
N GLY A 33 -25.38 -1.14 1.36
CA GLY A 33 -26.70 -1.74 1.02
C GLY A 33 -27.93 -0.84 0.88
N ASP A 34 -27.95 0.34 1.52
CA ASP A 34 -29.03 1.30 1.58
C ASP A 34 -28.48 2.67 1.15
N GLU A 35 -29.15 3.33 0.20
CA GLU A 35 -28.71 4.58 -0.45
C GLU A 35 -28.35 5.69 0.54
N ALA A 36 -28.85 5.62 1.77
CA ALA A 36 -28.78 6.69 2.77
C ALA A 36 -27.48 6.73 3.59
N LEU A 37 -26.59 5.73 3.51
CA LEU A 37 -25.51 5.63 4.51
C LEU A 37 -24.08 5.85 4.00
N GLU A 38 -23.79 5.84 2.69
CA GLU A 38 -22.46 6.15 2.08
C GLU A 38 -21.23 5.74 2.95
N ILE A 39 -21.30 4.63 3.68
CA ILE A 39 -20.33 4.35 4.76
C ILE A 39 -18.95 4.00 4.16
N ALA A 40 -18.96 3.39 2.97
CA ALA A 40 -17.82 2.68 2.42
C ALA A 40 -17.59 2.91 0.91
N ALA A 41 -18.21 3.92 0.29
CA ALA A 41 -18.24 4.12 -1.17
C ALA A 41 -16.88 4.38 -1.88
N ARG A 42 -15.75 4.29 -1.16
CA ARG A 42 -14.39 4.41 -1.73
C ARG A 42 -13.69 3.06 -1.71
N THR A 43 -13.30 2.60 -2.90
CA THR A 43 -12.80 1.24 -3.12
C THR A 43 -11.33 1.24 -3.53
N GLY A 44 -10.65 0.12 -3.27
CA GLY A 44 -9.53 -0.33 -4.10
C GLY A 44 -8.29 -0.85 -3.36
N CYS A 45 -8.02 -0.41 -2.14
CA CYS A 45 -6.83 -0.82 -1.39
C CYS A 45 -7.21 -1.52 -0.09
N MET A 46 -6.42 -2.53 0.32
CA MET A 46 -6.47 -3.06 1.67
C MET A 46 -5.67 -2.14 2.60
N GLY A 47 -6.34 -1.28 3.39
CA GLY A 47 -5.70 -0.38 4.33
C GLY A 47 -5.16 0.89 3.67
N CYS A 48 -5.94 1.52 2.79
CA CYS A 48 -5.51 2.63 1.93
C CYS A 48 -4.74 3.75 2.67
N PRO A 49 -3.46 4.03 2.35
CA PRO A 49 -2.67 5.04 3.08
C PRO A 49 -3.08 6.48 2.74
N LEU A 50 -3.93 6.68 1.72
CA LEU A 50 -4.41 7.99 1.27
C LEU A 50 -5.67 8.45 2.02
N ALA A 51 -6.41 7.53 2.64
CA ALA A 51 -7.56 7.86 3.45
C ALA A 51 -7.16 7.98 4.93
N SER A 52 -7.82 8.86 5.68
CA SER A 52 -7.66 8.94 7.15
C SER A 52 -8.12 7.66 7.84
N ARG A 53 -9.15 7.00 7.29
CA ARG A 53 -9.70 5.72 7.74
C ARG A 53 -10.22 4.91 6.55
N ASP A 54 -10.04 3.59 6.61
CA ASP A 54 -10.54 2.64 5.62
C ASP A 54 -11.82 1.98 6.16
N VAL A 55 -12.95 2.67 6.01
CA VAL A 55 -14.21 2.26 6.63
C VAL A 55 -14.78 0.99 5.98
N ALA A 56 -14.52 0.79 4.68
CA ALA A 56 -14.93 -0.42 3.97
C ALA A 56 -14.22 -1.65 4.53
N LEU A 57 -12.88 -1.60 4.66
CA LEU A 57 -12.12 -2.69 5.26
C LEU A 57 -12.52 -2.90 6.72
N ASP A 58 -12.66 -1.84 7.51
CA ASP A 58 -13.08 -1.93 8.92
C ASP A 58 -14.43 -2.66 9.06
N TYR A 59 -15.41 -2.33 8.20
CA TYR A 59 -16.71 -2.98 8.19
C TYR A 59 -16.60 -4.46 7.83
N VAL A 60 -15.94 -4.81 6.72
CA VAL A 60 -15.75 -6.21 6.30
C VAL A 60 -15.11 -7.02 7.43
N LEU A 61 -14.05 -6.50 8.05
CA LEU A 61 -13.34 -7.17 9.15
C LEU A 61 -14.16 -7.28 10.45
N SER A 62 -15.24 -6.50 10.59
CA SER A 62 -16.17 -6.57 11.73
C SER A 62 -17.18 -7.71 11.58
N THR A 63 -17.43 -8.16 10.35
CA THR A 63 -18.35 -9.29 10.10
C THR A 63 -17.75 -10.61 10.59
N GLU A 64 -18.59 -11.50 11.12
CA GLU A 64 -18.14 -12.80 11.64
C GLU A 64 -17.41 -13.62 10.58
N TYR A 65 -18.00 -13.70 9.37
CA TYR A 65 -17.48 -14.49 8.27
C TYR A 65 -16.06 -14.08 7.85
N TRP A 66 -15.77 -12.77 7.78
CA TRP A 66 -14.49 -12.23 7.28
C TRP A 66 -13.51 -11.83 8.38
N SER A 67 -13.88 -12.01 9.64
CA SER A 67 -13.04 -11.63 10.79
C SER A 67 -11.64 -12.27 10.81
N TYR A 68 -11.44 -13.40 10.13
CA TYR A 68 -10.13 -14.04 9.98
C TYR A 68 -9.13 -13.25 9.11
N LEU A 69 -9.63 -12.30 8.30
CA LEU A 69 -8.82 -11.39 7.49
C LEU A 69 -8.26 -10.20 8.30
N LYS A 70 -8.58 -10.07 9.60
CA LYS A 70 -8.12 -8.98 10.47
C LYS A 70 -6.63 -8.64 10.35
N PRO A 71 -5.70 -9.61 10.18
CA PRO A 71 -4.28 -9.30 10.01
C PRO A 71 -3.95 -8.36 8.85
N VAL A 72 -4.79 -8.31 7.81
CA VAL A 72 -4.66 -7.42 6.63
C VAL A 72 -4.70 -5.94 7.02
N SER A 73 -5.36 -5.57 8.12
CA SER A 73 -5.37 -4.19 8.63
C SER A 73 -3.97 -3.63 8.92
N ARG A 74 -3.00 -4.52 9.21
CA ARG A 74 -1.59 -4.14 9.47
C ARG A 74 -0.85 -3.63 8.22
N LEU A 75 -1.33 -3.90 7.01
CA LEU A 75 -0.76 -3.34 5.77
C LEU A 75 -0.70 -1.80 5.81
N ARG A 76 -1.68 -1.15 6.45
CA ARG A 76 -1.70 0.31 6.58
C ARG A 76 -0.46 0.87 7.30
N SER A 77 -0.03 0.17 8.36
CA SER A 77 1.17 0.54 9.10
C SER A 77 2.42 0.39 8.22
N LEU A 78 2.50 -0.67 7.41
CA LEU A 78 3.60 -0.88 6.48
C LEU A 78 3.68 0.22 5.42
N TYR A 79 2.55 0.65 4.84
CA TYR A 79 2.55 1.79 3.90
C TYR A 79 3.04 3.10 4.53
N THR A 80 2.87 3.26 5.84
CA THR A 80 3.37 4.42 6.58
C THR A 80 4.86 4.30 6.82
N GLU A 81 5.32 3.12 7.23
CA GLU A 81 6.74 2.80 7.38
C GLU A 81 7.52 2.99 6.07
N TRP A 82 7.00 2.51 4.94
CA TRP A 82 7.64 2.65 3.62
C TRP A 82 7.71 4.09 3.08
N ARG A 83 6.92 5.01 3.66
CA ARG A 83 7.00 6.44 3.34
C ARG A 83 7.99 7.19 4.22
N ASN A 84 8.44 6.59 5.33
CA ASN A 84 9.46 7.19 6.17
C ASN A 84 10.74 7.43 5.35
N PHE A 85 11.31 8.61 5.47
CA PHE A 85 12.50 9.01 4.73
C PHE A 85 13.74 8.17 5.06
N ALA A 86 13.84 7.59 6.26
CA ALA A 86 14.89 6.63 6.59
C ALA A 86 14.87 5.37 5.71
N ASN A 87 13.70 5.03 5.16
CA ASN A 87 13.52 3.86 4.30
C ASN A 87 13.64 4.19 2.80
N ARG A 88 13.90 5.45 2.43
CA ARG A 88 13.90 5.90 1.03
C ARG A 88 15.21 6.56 0.68
N HIS A 89 15.75 6.28 -0.49
CA HIS A 89 16.87 7.04 -1.02
C HIS A 89 16.46 8.48 -1.33
N GLN A 90 17.41 9.42 -1.37
CA GLN A 90 17.19 10.78 -1.85
C GLN A 90 18.31 11.23 -2.79
N LYS A 91 17.98 12.10 -3.74
CA LYS A 91 19.00 12.63 -4.65
C LYS A 91 20.00 13.54 -3.94
N ASN A 92 21.27 13.24 -4.14
CA ASN A 92 22.40 14.06 -3.72
C ASN A 92 23.14 14.57 -4.97
N ASP A 93 22.40 15.25 -5.84
CA ASP A 93 22.95 15.88 -7.03
C ASP A 93 22.67 17.38 -7.02
N PHE A 94 23.43 18.13 -7.84
CA PHE A 94 23.29 19.58 -7.99
C PHE A 94 22.16 19.95 -8.97
N SER A 95 21.19 19.06 -9.17
CA SER A 95 20.10 19.28 -10.12
C SER A 95 18.93 20.02 -9.48
N LYS A 96 17.97 20.46 -10.31
CA LYS A 96 16.67 21.00 -9.83
C LYS A 96 15.87 20.00 -8.97
N ARG A 97 16.30 18.73 -8.89
CA ARG A 97 15.68 17.66 -8.10
C ARG A 97 16.53 17.31 -6.88
N GLN A 98 17.34 18.24 -6.40
CA GLN A 98 18.10 18.08 -5.15
C GLN A 98 17.17 17.61 -4.01
N ALA A 99 17.64 16.63 -3.23
CA ALA A 99 16.92 16.02 -2.12
C ALA A 99 15.57 15.35 -2.49
N GLN A 100 15.28 15.14 -3.79
CA GLN A 100 14.09 14.41 -4.21
C GLN A 100 14.11 13.00 -3.63
N LYS A 101 13.04 12.63 -2.93
CA LYS A 101 12.88 11.28 -2.37
C LYS A 101 12.57 10.27 -3.47
N GLY A 102 13.27 9.15 -3.39
CA GLY A 102 13.36 8.11 -4.39
C GLY A 102 12.74 6.79 -3.96
N PRO A 103 13.23 5.66 -4.50
CA PRO A 103 12.75 4.33 -4.17
C PRO A 103 13.11 3.92 -2.74
N LEU A 104 12.48 2.85 -2.26
CA LEU A 104 12.86 2.19 -1.01
C LEU A 104 14.29 1.64 -1.09
N THR A 105 14.98 1.66 0.05
CA THR A 105 16.24 0.90 0.24
C THR A 105 15.98 -0.60 0.08
N LEU A 106 17.02 -1.38 -0.24
CA LEU A 106 16.86 -2.82 -0.41
C LEU A 106 16.49 -3.50 0.90
N GLU A 107 17.02 -3.02 2.02
CA GLU A 107 16.70 -3.47 3.38
C GLU A 107 15.21 -3.26 3.68
N ALA A 108 14.69 -2.07 3.38
CA ALA A 108 13.27 -1.76 3.58
C ALA A 108 12.36 -2.60 2.67
N ARG A 109 12.78 -2.90 1.43
CA ARG A 109 12.04 -3.80 0.54
C ARG A 109 12.01 -5.23 1.07
N LEU A 110 13.14 -5.74 1.57
CA LEU A 110 13.24 -7.09 2.11
C LEU A 110 12.36 -7.23 3.37
N LYS A 111 12.48 -6.29 4.31
CA LYS A 111 11.63 -6.26 5.50
C LYS A 111 10.15 -6.17 5.12
N GLY A 112 9.79 -5.30 4.19
CA GLY A 112 8.41 -5.16 3.70
C GLY A 112 7.85 -6.44 3.08
N LEU A 113 8.69 -7.18 2.34
CA LEU A 113 8.33 -8.47 1.77
C LEU A 113 8.08 -9.53 2.85
N GLU A 114 8.93 -9.58 3.87
CA GLU A 114 8.78 -10.49 5.01
C GLU A 114 7.50 -10.18 5.80
N ASP A 115 7.23 -8.90 6.06
CA ASP A 115 6.03 -8.45 6.79
C ASP A 115 4.74 -8.80 6.02
N VAL A 116 4.71 -8.58 4.69
CA VAL A 116 3.56 -8.94 3.85
C VAL A 116 3.31 -10.46 3.85
N LEU A 117 4.38 -11.26 3.70
CA LEU A 117 4.27 -12.72 3.72
C LEU A 117 3.85 -13.25 5.10
N ALA A 118 4.29 -12.63 6.18
CA ALA A 118 3.85 -12.96 7.53
C ALA A 118 2.35 -12.69 7.72
N ILE A 119 1.85 -11.55 7.22
CA ILE A 119 0.41 -11.25 7.20
C ILE A 119 -0.37 -12.30 6.42
N GLN A 120 0.08 -12.63 5.20
CA GLN A 120 -0.55 -13.65 4.37
C GLN A 120 -0.55 -15.03 5.04
N ALA A 121 0.57 -15.43 5.65
CA ALA A 121 0.69 -16.71 6.34
C ALA A 121 -0.26 -16.80 7.55
N GLU A 122 -0.38 -15.74 8.34
CA GLU A 122 -1.29 -15.69 9.49
C GLU A 122 -2.75 -15.83 9.05
N VAL A 123 -3.14 -15.11 7.99
CA VAL A 123 -4.49 -15.22 7.39
C VAL A 123 -4.75 -16.63 6.88
N ASN A 124 -3.79 -17.21 6.14
CA ASN A 124 -3.96 -18.53 5.53
C ASN A 124 -4.03 -19.65 6.57
N LEU A 125 -3.28 -19.53 7.67
CA LEU A 125 -3.39 -20.45 8.80
C LEU A 125 -4.78 -20.40 9.46
N ALA A 126 -5.34 -19.20 9.64
CA ALA A 126 -6.69 -19.04 10.17
C ALA A 126 -7.74 -19.57 9.19
N SER A 127 -7.54 -19.29 7.90
CA SER A 127 -8.41 -19.73 6.81
C SER A 127 -8.51 -21.25 6.74
N ASP A 128 -7.39 -21.96 6.81
CA ASP A 128 -7.34 -23.43 6.83
C ASP A 128 -8.10 -24.03 8.01
N LYS A 129 -7.97 -23.43 9.20
CA LYS A 129 -8.67 -23.89 10.42
C LYS A 129 -10.18 -23.71 10.33
N LEU A 130 -10.63 -22.67 9.63
CA LEU A 130 -12.03 -22.28 9.53
C LEU A 130 -12.71 -22.79 8.25
N GLY A 131 -11.97 -23.45 7.35
CA GLY A 131 -12.49 -23.87 6.04
C GLY A 131 -12.88 -22.69 5.15
N ARG A 132 -12.10 -21.60 5.19
CA ARG A 132 -12.35 -20.37 4.42
C ARG A 132 -11.43 -20.30 3.18
N PRO A 133 -11.66 -19.35 2.25
CA PRO A 133 -10.72 -19.08 1.16
C PRO A 133 -9.39 -18.53 1.68
N ARG A 134 -8.28 -18.97 1.09
CA ARG A 134 -6.96 -18.40 1.35
C ARG A 134 -6.82 -17.04 0.68
N LEU A 135 -5.98 -16.18 1.28
CA LEU A 135 -5.55 -14.91 0.73
C LEU A 135 -4.24 -15.11 -0.06
N ASP A 136 -4.20 -14.51 -1.25
CA ASP A 136 -3.02 -14.45 -2.10
C ASP A 136 -2.71 -12.98 -2.41
N ILE A 137 -1.70 -12.44 -1.72
CA ILE A 137 -1.13 -11.11 -1.95
C ILE A 137 0.12 -11.24 -2.82
N LEU A 138 0.97 -12.21 -2.49
CA LEU A 138 2.19 -12.55 -3.22
C LEU A 138 2.33 -14.07 -3.27
N ASN A 139 2.43 -14.60 -4.48
CA ASN A 139 2.65 -16.02 -4.69
C ASN A 139 4.16 -16.38 -4.59
N ALA A 140 4.47 -17.67 -4.74
CA ALA A 140 5.84 -18.18 -4.62
C ALA A 140 6.77 -17.65 -5.72
N GLU A 141 6.27 -17.47 -6.95
CA GLU A 141 7.06 -16.95 -8.08
C GLU A 141 7.37 -15.46 -7.88
N GLU A 142 6.36 -14.66 -7.53
CA GLU A 142 6.49 -13.22 -7.28
C GLU A 142 7.45 -12.95 -6.12
N SER A 143 7.27 -13.66 -5.01
CA SER A 143 8.11 -13.51 -3.82
C SER A 143 9.56 -13.98 -4.05
N ALA A 144 9.78 -14.99 -4.90
CA ALA A 144 11.11 -15.40 -5.34
C ALA A 144 11.75 -14.34 -6.26
N ARG A 145 10.99 -13.80 -7.22
CA ARG A 145 11.48 -12.76 -8.12
C ARG A 145 11.86 -11.48 -7.39
N ILE A 146 11.08 -11.07 -6.39
CA ILE A 146 11.41 -9.90 -5.55
C ILE A 146 12.73 -10.15 -4.81
N ARG A 147 12.92 -11.34 -4.22
CA ARG A 147 14.18 -11.70 -3.52
C ARG A 147 15.38 -11.69 -4.45
N GLU A 148 15.22 -12.26 -5.65
CA GLU A 148 16.26 -12.26 -6.68
C GLU A 148 16.66 -10.82 -7.04
N LEU A 149 15.69 -9.96 -7.37
CA LEU A 149 15.95 -8.55 -7.72
C LEU A 149 16.63 -7.78 -6.58
N ILE A 150 16.26 -8.06 -5.33
CA ILE A 150 16.93 -7.49 -4.16
C ILE A 150 18.37 -7.98 -4.06
N SER A 151 18.60 -9.29 -4.22
CA SER A 151 19.94 -9.89 -4.15
C SER A 151 20.88 -9.40 -5.25
N LEU A 152 20.32 -9.07 -6.43
CA LEU A 152 21.05 -8.49 -7.55
C LEU A 152 21.30 -6.97 -7.39
N GLY A 153 20.83 -6.36 -6.31
CA GLY A 153 20.96 -4.92 -6.09
C GLY A 153 20.21 -4.08 -7.12
N THR A 154 19.04 -4.54 -7.58
CA THR A 154 18.33 -3.87 -8.68
C THR A 154 17.55 -2.64 -8.21
N TYR A 155 17.77 -1.53 -8.91
CA TYR A 155 17.10 -0.25 -8.69
C TYR A 155 16.38 0.25 -9.95
N PRO A 156 15.34 1.11 -9.81
CA PRO A 156 14.75 1.82 -10.94
C PRO A 156 15.78 2.69 -11.67
N ASN A 157 15.53 2.97 -12.95
CA ASN A 157 16.43 3.79 -13.76
C ASN A 157 16.76 5.14 -13.09
N GLY A 158 18.05 5.46 -13.10
CA GLY A 158 18.58 6.67 -12.46
C GLY A 158 18.78 6.51 -10.96
N TRP A 159 18.75 5.31 -10.40
CA TRP A 159 19.12 5.00 -9.02
C TRP A 159 20.09 3.82 -9.00
N ASP A 160 21.03 3.80 -8.08
CA ASP A 160 22.00 2.71 -7.94
C ASP A 160 22.23 2.26 -6.49
N GLY A 161 21.58 2.93 -5.52
CA GLY A 161 21.65 2.58 -4.12
C GLY A 161 22.81 3.21 -3.37
N THR A 162 23.70 3.94 -4.07
CA THR A 162 24.76 4.73 -3.43
C THR A 162 24.22 6.04 -2.85
N GLU A 163 22.99 6.40 -3.19
CA GLU A 163 22.35 7.62 -2.70
C GLU A 163 22.06 7.55 -1.19
N PRO A 164 22.22 8.67 -0.46
CA PRO A 164 21.89 8.73 0.95
C PRO A 164 20.40 8.47 1.18
N THR A 165 20.05 8.02 2.38
CA THR A 165 18.65 7.92 2.81
C THR A 165 18.06 9.30 3.03
N GLY A 166 16.73 9.42 2.94
CA GLY A 166 16.01 10.67 2.93
C GLY A 166 16.02 11.44 4.25
N ASP A 167 16.39 10.80 5.34
CA ASP A 167 16.55 11.38 6.67
C ASP A 167 17.92 12.04 6.88
N VAL A 168 18.87 11.79 5.98
CA VAL A 168 20.16 12.51 5.96
C VAL A 168 19.93 13.97 5.56
N LEU A 169 20.49 14.90 6.34
CA LEU A 169 20.47 16.31 5.99
C LEU A 169 21.53 16.58 4.91
N LEU A 170 21.13 17.25 3.84
CA LEU A 170 22.02 17.65 2.75
C LEU A 170 22.08 19.19 2.66
N PRO A 171 23.25 19.78 2.40
CA PRO A 171 23.35 21.21 2.15
C PRO A 171 22.60 21.58 0.86
N GLU A 172 21.98 22.75 0.82
CA GLU A 172 21.31 23.25 -0.38
C GLU A 172 22.36 23.84 -1.33
N VAL A 173 22.27 23.48 -2.61
CA VAL A 173 23.20 23.99 -3.64
C VAL A 173 22.41 24.72 -4.70
N TYR A 174 22.73 26.00 -4.89
CA TYR A 174 22.06 26.88 -5.83
C TYR A 174 22.64 26.75 -7.24
N GLY A 175 21.88 27.23 -8.23
CA GLY A 175 22.27 27.14 -9.65
C GLY A 175 23.52 27.95 -10.04
N ASP A 176 23.94 28.89 -9.19
CA ASP A 176 25.21 29.63 -9.33
C ASP A 176 26.40 28.91 -8.66
N GLY A 177 26.16 27.72 -8.08
CA GLY A 177 27.16 26.92 -7.38
C GLY A 177 27.38 27.34 -5.92
N SER A 178 26.68 28.36 -5.42
CA SER A 178 26.74 28.70 -4.01
C SER A 178 26.07 27.61 -3.15
N ILE A 179 26.65 27.33 -1.99
CA ILE A 179 26.22 26.27 -1.08
C ILE A 179 25.75 26.90 0.22
N GLN A 180 24.51 26.62 0.61
CA GLN A 180 24.04 26.90 1.96
C GLN A 180 24.41 25.70 2.86
N PRO A 181 25.34 25.87 3.81
CA PRO A 181 25.70 24.81 4.73
C PRO A 181 24.53 24.49 5.68
N LEU A 182 24.59 23.29 6.28
CA LEU A 182 23.68 22.93 7.35
C LEU A 182 23.89 23.86 8.54
N LEU A 183 22.80 24.26 9.20
CA LEU A 183 22.84 25.16 10.35
C LEU A 183 23.60 24.54 11.55
N TRP A 184 23.58 23.21 11.65
CA TRP A 184 24.27 22.43 12.67
C TRP A 184 25.03 21.32 11.94
N GLU A 185 26.35 21.30 12.06
CA GLU A 185 27.09 20.10 11.72
C GLU A 185 26.73 19.03 12.75
N VAL A 186 26.22 17.88 12.30
CA VAL A 186 26.02 16.73 13.17
C VAL A 186 27.43 16.25 13.53
N GLY A 187 27.95 16.71 14.66
CA GLY A 187 29.23 16.29 15.20
C GLY A 187 29.27 14.76 15.31
N THR A 188 30.38 14.21 14.82
CA THR A 188 30.76 12.79 14.80
C THR A 188 30.48 12.04 16.09
#